data_AF-A0A2G9SJN4-F1
#
_entry.id   AF-A0A2G9SJN4-F1
#
_cell.length_a   1.000
_cell.length_b   1.000
_cell.length_c   1.000
_cell.angle_alpha   90.00
_cell.angle_beta   90.00
_cell.angle_gamma   90.00
#
_symmetry.space_group_name_H-M   'P 1'
#
loop_
_entity.id
_entity.type
_entity.pdbx_description
1 polymer ?
#
loop_
_entity_poly.entity_id
_entity_poly.type
_entity_poly.pdbx_seq_one_letter_code
_entity_poly.pdbx_strand_id
1 'polypeptide(L)'
;LIYMHWMNTMFGYCGPYKYQTPYCEHLRDYLAANLAWMQEQMELYQDQDYWHQLNKGRDIILTRLKGLFQLGGDLEDLEAALNKSDAKRTLGSGSCSALIKLLPGNKELLVSHVTWNTYQSMLRIIKKYTLPFRRSPNGLKVINGQCENMYNNQWMVVDYNKFKPGETDVPSGLLTVLEQLPGLMTWADKSDLLYQSTYWPSYNVPYFGDIFNASGQPDLVKKFGDWFTYSKTPRAQIFKRNHTLVEDLPSMMRLMRYNNFLNDPLSLCSSCEPKPNGENAISARSDLNPANGTYPFGAMHQRQHGGTDMKVTSYEFAKEYMMFAVNGPTWDQVPPFQWSTSPFSNLMHMGHPDLWKFDPILIRWK
;
A
#
# COMPACT_ATOMS: atom_id res chain seq x y z
N LEU A 1 -6.30 -19.62 -9.94
CA LEU A 1 -5.84 -18.38 -9.26
C LEU A 1 -6.52 -18.15 -7.91
N ILE A 2 -7.84 -17.94 -7.84
CA ILE A 2 -8.54 -17.67 -6.55
C ILE A 2 -8.24 -18.74 -5.48
N TYR A 3 -8.40 -20.02 -5.82
CA TYR A 3 -8.09 -21.13 -4.91
C TYR A 3 -6.64 -21.11 -4.43
N MET A 4 -5.68 -20.98 -5.34
CA MET A 4 -4.25 -20.93 -4.98
C MET A 4 -3.94 -19.74 -4.07
N HIS A 5 -4.52 -18.57 -4.34
CA HIS A 5 -4.32 -17.39 -3.50
C HIS A 5 -4.92 -17.59 -2.10
N TRP A 6 -6.13 -18.17 -2.00
CA TRP A 6 -6.73 -18.55 -0.72
C TRP A 6 -5.79 -19.45 0.08
N MET A 7 -5.28 -20.49 -0.56
CA MET A 7 -4.35 -21.46 0.04
C MET A 7 -3.07 -20.80 0.55
N ASN A 8 -2.53 -19.83 -0.20
CA ASN A 8 -1.30 -19.13 0.17
C ASN A 8 -1.50 -18.11 1.30
N THR A 9 -2.65 -17.44 1.40
CA THR A 9 -2.81 -16.27 2.30
C THR A 9 -3.78 -16.48 3.46
N MET A 10 -4.96 -17.04 3.19
CA MET A 10 -6.07 -17.08 4.17
C MET A 10 -6.32 -18.48 4.73
N PHE A 11 -5.72 -19.52 4.15
CA PHE A 11 -5.94 -20.88 4.61
C PHE A 11 -5.51 -21.06 6.07
N GLY A 12 -6.46 -21.52 6.89
CA GLY A 12 -6.28 -21.66 8.33
C GLY A 12 -6.56 -20.38 9.14
N TYR A 13 -6.83 -19.24 8.52
CA TYR A 13 -7.30 -18.04 9.24
C TYR A 13 -8.69 -18.29 9.83
N CYS A 14 -8.81 -18.24 11.16
CA CYS A 14 -10.00 -18.68 11.90
C CYS A 14 -10.58 -20.04 11.46
N GLY A 15 -9.69 -20.98 11.10
CA GLY A 15 -10.07 -22.35 10.74
C GLY A 15 -10.48 -23.22 11.95
N PRO A 16 -11.07 -24.41 11.71
CA PRO A 16 -11.69 -25.25 12.73
C PRO A 16 -10.73 -25.81 13.79
N TYR A 17 -9.42 -25.75 13.55
CA TYR A 17 -8.39 -26.32 14.42
C TYR A 17 -7.52 -25.26 15.14
N LYS A 18 -7.95 -23.98 15.18
CA LYS A 18 -7.19 -22.91 15.86
C LYS A 18 -7.56 -22.76 17.33
N TYR A 19 -6.54 -22.58 18.17
CA TYR A 19 -6.62 -22.32 19.61
C TYR A 19 -7.18 -20.93 20.00
N GLN A 20 -7.46 -20.05 19.03
CA GLN A 20 -7.92 -18.67 19.25
C GLN A 20 -9.43 -18.49 19.04
N THR A 21 -10.22 -19.39 19.63
CA THR A 21 -11.68 -19.45 19.47
C THR A 21 -12.38 -18.12 19.81
N PRO A 22 -12.05 -17.42 20.92
CA PRO A 22 -12.77 -16.19 21.30
C PRO A 22 -12.59 -15.04 20.30
N TYR A 23 -11.38 -14.81 19.79
CA TYR A 23 -11.13 -13.78 18.78
C TYR A 23 -11.91 -14.06 17.50
N CYS A 24 -11.86 -15.31 17.02
CA CYS A 24 -12.54 -15.69 15.79
C CYS A 24 -14.06 -15.61 15.91
N GLU A 25 -14.62 -15.90 17.08
CA GLU A 25 -16.02 -15.67 17.40
C GLU A 25 -16.36 -14.18 17.38
N HIS A 26 -15.59 -13.34 18.08
CA HIS A 26 -15.79 -11.88 18.07
C HIS A 26 -15.71 -11.29 16.67
N LEU A 27 -14.72 -11.70 15.87
CA LEU A 27 -14.58 -11.25 14.48
C LEU A 27 -15.80 -11.67 13.65
N ARG A 28 -16.22 -12.93 13.75
CA ARG A 28 -17.40 -13.44 13.03
C ARG A 28 -18.65 -12.64 13.41
N ASP A 29 -18.85 -12.41 14.71
CA ASP A 29 -20.05 -11.74 15.22
C ASP A 29 -20.04 -10.25 14.84
N TYR A 30 -18.89 -9.59 14.92
CA TYR A 30 -18.69 -8.22 14.43
C TYR A 30 -19.00 -8.10 12.93
N LEU A 31 -18.43 -8.98 12.10
CA LEU A 31 -18.66 -8.97 10.66
C LEU A 31 -20.13 -9.26 10.33
N ALA A 32 -20.77 -10.19 11.04
CA ALA A 32 -22.18 -10.50 10.84
C ALA A 32 -23.08 -9.31 11.21
N ALA A 33 -22.83 -8.66 12.36
CA ALA A 33 -23.57 -7.48 12.79
C ALA A 33 -23.38 -6.30 11.82
N ASN A 34 -22.15 -6.03 11.38
CA ASN A 34 -21.85 -4.99 10.41
C ASN A 34 -22.55 -5.26 9.06
N LEU A 35 -22.58 -6.52 8.63
CA LEU A 35 -23.25 -6.92 7.40
C LEU A 35 -24.77 -6.68 7.47
N ALA A 36 -25.39 -7.09 8.58
CA ALA A 36 -26.81 -6.91 8.81
C ALA A 36 -27.18 -5.42 8.87
N TRP A 37 -26.37 -4.62 9.57
CA TRP A 37 -26.55 -3.17 9.61
C TRP A 37 -26.45 -2.55 8.22
N MET A 38 -25.41 -2.87 7.44
CA MET A 38 -25.28 -2.35 6.07
C MET A 38 -26.48 -2.73 5.19
N GLN A 39 -27.00 -3.95 5.31
CA GLN A 39 -28.19 -4.39 4.59
C GLN A 39 -29.42 -3.55 4.94
N GLU A 40 -29.67 -3.34 6.24
CA GLU A 40 -30.77 -2.52 6.72
C GLU A 40 -30.66 -1.07 6.21
N GLN A 41 -29.46 -0.46 6.29
CA GLN A 41 -29.26 0.90 5.82
C GLN A 41 -29.45 1.03 4.29
N MET A 42 -28.99 0.04 3.51
CA MET A 42 -29.19 0.02 2.06
C MET A 42 -30.67 -0.07 1.66
N GLU A 43 -31.49 -0.75 2.47
CA GLU A 43 -32.94 -0.84 2.26
C GLU A 43 -33.64 0.46 2.67
N LEU A 44 -33.28 1.05 3.81
CA LEU A 44 -33.90 2.28 4.33
C LEU A 44 -33.57 3.52 3.49
N TYR A 45 -32.38 3.58 2.90
CA TYR A 45 -31.86 4.78 2.23
C TYR A 45 -31.55 4.56 0.75
N GLN A 46 -32.32 3.70 0.07
CA GLN A 46 -32.11 3.33 -1.34
C GLN A 46 -32.01 4.51 -2.32
N ASP A 47 -32.64 5.65 -1.98
CA ASP A 47 -32.66 6.86 -2.80
C ASP A 47 -31.46 7.80 -2.55
N GLN A 48 -30.65 7.53 -1.52
CA GLN A 48 -29.43 8.28 -1.26
C GLN A 48 -28.27 7.76 -2.10
N ASP A 49 -27.54 8.67 -2.75
CA ASP A 49 -26.38 8.36 -3.61
C ASP A 49 -25.39 7.39 -2.94
N TYR A 50 -25.09 7.61 -1.65
CA TYR A 50 -24.17 6.81 -0.85
C TYR A 50 -24.60 5.33 -0.78
N TRP A 51 -25.79 5.08 -0.24
CA TRP A 51 -26.33 3.74 -0.07
C TRP A 51 -26.65 3.06 -1.41
N HIS A 52 -26.96 3.85 -2.45
CA HIS A 52 -27.05 3.35 -3.81
C HIS A 52 -25.72 2.77 -4.30
N GLN A 53 -24.59 3.47 -4.11
CA GLN A 53 -23.27 2.95 -4.50
C GLN A 53 -22.90 1.68 -3.74
N LEU A 54 -23.12 1.66 -2.42
CA LEU A 54 -22.87 0.46 -1.60
C LEU A 54 -23.70 -0.74 -2.08
N ASN A 55 -24.97 -0.51 -2.43
CA ASN A 55 -25.83 -1.57 -2.94
C ASN A 55 -25.39 -2.09 -4.32
N LYS A 56 -24.78 -1.25 -5.18
CA LYS A 56 -24.17 -1.72 -6.43
C LYS A 56 -22.93 -2.59 -6.20
N GLY A 57 -22.20 -2.35 -5.11
CA GLY A 57 -21.04 -3.15 -4.68
C GLY A 57 -21.41 -4.40 -3.87
N ARG A 58 -22.70 -4.59 -3.55
CA ARG A 58 -23.19 -5.61 -2.62
C ARG A 58 -22.67 -7.03 -2.91
N ASP A 59 -22.71 -7.49 -4.15
CA ASP A 59 -22.26 -8.85 -4.51
C ASP A 59 -20.74 -9.06 -4.42
N ILE A 60 -19.98 -7.97 -4.38
CA ILE A 60 -18.54 -7.96 -4.13
C ILE A 60 -18.28 -8.06 -2.61
N ILE A 61 -19.09 -7.37 -1.81
CA ILE A 61 -18.93 -7.23 -0.35
C ILE A 61 -19.54 -8.42 0.43
N LEU A 62 -20.73 -8.90 0.05
CA LEU A 62 -21.56 -9.76 0.91
C LEU A 62 -21.34 -11.27 0.76
N THR A 63 -20.49 -11.76 -0.15
CA THR A 63 -20.30 -13.21 -0.27
C THR A 63 -19.33 -13.74 0.81
N ARG A 64 -19.77 -14.69 1.66
CA ARG A 64 -19.03 -15.19 2.85
C ARG A 64 -17.55 -15.55 2.61
N LEU A 65 -17.19 -16.12 1.46
CA LEU A 65 -15.79 -16.45 1.12
C LEU A 65 -15.00 -15.28 0.52
N LYS A 66 -15.67 -14.28 -0.06
CA LYS A 66 -15.03 -13.11 -0.69
C LYS A 66 -14.70 -12.02 0.32
N GLY A 67 -15.47 -11.90 1.41
CA GLY A 67 -15.28 -10.87 2.44
C GLY A 67 -13.87 -10.90 3.04
N LEU A 68 -13.38 -12.07 3.46
CA LEU A 68 -12.03 -12.22 4.02
C LEU A 68 -10.91 -11.78 3.05
N PHE A 69 -11.08 -11.99 1.74
CA PHE A 69 -10.12 -11.49 0.75
C PHE A 69 -10.10 -9.97 0.61
N GLN A 70 -11.24 -9.31 0.83
CA GLN A 70 -11.33 -7.85 0.74
C GLN A 70 -10.81 -7.17 2.01
N LEU A 71 -10.97 -7.83 3.15
CA LEU A 71 -10.64 -7.30 4.47
C LEU A 71 -9.16 -7.48 4.85
N GLY A 72 -8.28 -7.93 3.95
CA GLY A 72 -6.88 -8.23 4.30
C GLY A 72 -6.16 -7.07 5.00
N GLY A 73 -6.39 -5.83 4.54
CA GLY A 73 -5.90 -4.62 5.22
C GLY A 73 -6.68 -4.31 6.50
N ASP A 74 -8.02 -4.32 6.46
CA ASP A 74 -8.87 -4.04 7.62
C ASP A 74 -8.62 -4.99 8.79
N LEU A 75 -8.26 -6.25 8.51
CA LEU A 75 -7.89 -7.24 9.51
C LEU A 75 -6.65 -6.83 10.30
N GLU A 76 -5.72 -6.05 9.75
CA GLU A 76 -4.56 -5.56 10.51
C GLU A 76 -4.96 -4.66 11.68
N ASP A 77 -6.02 -3.85 11.51
CA ASP A 77 -6.54 -2.97 12.54
C ASP A 77 -7.61 -3.69 13.41
N LEU A 78 -8.48 -4.52 12.82
CA LEU A 78 -9.49 -5.30 13.54
C LEU A 78 -8.87 -6.33 14.49
N GLU A 79 -7.74 -6.95 14.13
CA GLU A 79 -7.02 -7.87 15.01
C GLU A 79 -6.60 -7.21 16.33
N ALA A 80 -6.14 -5.97 16.26
CA ALA A 80 -5.78 -5.19 17.44
C ALA A 80 -7.03 -4.75 18.22
N ALA A 81 -8.05 -4.23 17.52
CA ALA A 81 -9.29 -3.77 18.14
C ALA A 81 -10.07 -4.88 18.87
N LEU A 82 -9.98 -6.12 18.37
CA LEU A 82 -10.65 -7.30 18.93
C LEU A 82 -9.74 -8.11 19.87
N ASN A 83 -8.62 -7.55 20.32
CA ASN A 83 -7.71 -8.13 21.32
C ASN A 83 -7.21 -9.55 20.99
N LYS A 84 -6.86 -9.82 19.73
CA LYS A 84 -6.28 -11.12 19.37
C LYS A 84 -4.95 -11.34 20.10
N SER A 85 -4.85 -12.44 20.84
CA SER A 85 -3.70 -12.73 21.73
C SER A 85 -2.35 -12.82 21.02
N ASP A 86 -2.32 -13.32 19.77
CA ASP A 86 -1.13 -13.32 18.92
C ASP A 86 -1.15 -12.21 17.85
N ALA A 87 -1.99 -11.17 17.98
CA ALA A 87 -1.91 -9.98 17.12
C ALA A 87 -0.70 -9.13 17.50
N LYS A 88 0.48 -9.67 17.25
CA LYS A 88 1.66 -8.83 17.10
C LYS A 88 1.65 -8.34 15.66
N ARG A 89 0.81 -7.34 15.35
CA ARG A 89 1.07 -6.45 14.22
C ARG A 89 2.54 -6.09 14.33
N THR A 90 3.33 -6.51 13.35
CA THR A 90 4.78 -6.39 13.42
C THR A 90 5.09 -4.90 13.56
N LEU A 91 5.61 -4.49 14.71
CA LEU A 91 5.81 -3.06 15.00
C LEU A 91 6.69 -2.46 13.91
N GLY A 92 6.21 -1.37 13.30
CA GLY A 92 6.87 -0.69 12.20
C GLY A 92 6.73 -1.39 10.85
N SER A 93 5.93 -2.46 10.70
CA SER A 93 5.78 -3.09 9.38
C SER A 93 5.26 -2.04 8.40
N GLY A 94 6.11 -1.62 7.45
CA GLY A 94 5.69 -0.75 6.38
C GLY A 94 4.74 -1.49 5.46
N SER A 95 3.81 -0.77 4.84
CA SER A 95 2.86 -1.35 3.90
C SER A 95 3.14 -0.94 2.47
N CYS A 96 3.73 0.23 2.19
CA CYS A 96 3.92 0.73 0.82
C CYS A 96 4.93 1.89 0.75
N SER A 97 5.47 2.15 -0.44
CA SER A 97 6.15 3.40 -0.80
C SER A 97 5.49 4.00 -2.04
N ALA A 98 5.30 5.32 -2.08
CA ALA A 98 4.75 6.03 -3.24
C ALA A 98 5.55 7.30 -3.55
N LEU A 99 5.54 7.70 -4.82
CA LEU A 99 6.15 8.94 -5.28
C LEU A 99 5.30 9.56 -6.39
N ILE A 100 4.95 10.83 -6.19
CA ILE A 100 4.45 11.72 -7.24
C ILE A 100 5.60 12.65 -7.60
N LYS A 101 5.97 12.73 -8.88
CA LYS A 101 7.10 13.55 -9.35
C LYS A 101 6.65 14.46 -10.48
N LEU A 102 6.82 15.76 -10.28
CA LEU A 102 6.72 16.76 -11.33
C LEU A 102 8.09 16.87 -12.02
N LEU A 103 8.18 16.56 -13.31
CA LEU A 103 9.44 16.57 -14.04
C LEU A 103 9.94 18.01 -14.32
N PRO A 104 11.24 18.21 -14.60
CA PRO A 104 11.78 19.53 -14.91
C PRO A 104 11.01 20.25 -16.02
N GLY A 105 10.71 21.54 -15.79
CA GLY A 105 9.90 22.36 -16.71
C GLY A 105 8.41 21.98 -16.73
N ASN A 106 7.92 21.27 -15.71
CA ASN A 106 6.53 20.81 -15.59
C ASN A 106 6.05 20.03 -16.83
N LYS A 107 6.98 19.41 -17.57
CA LYS A 107 6.69 18.74 -18.85
C LYS A 107 5.87 17.46 -18.70
N GLU A 108 5.83 16.91 -17.49
CA GLU A 108 5.19 15.63 -17.19
C GLU A 108 5.00 15.50 -15.67
N LEU A 109 3.97 14.75 -15.28
CA LEU A 109 3.67 14.38 -13.91
C LEU A 109 3.61 12.86 -13.81
N LEU A 110 4.57 12.27 -13.10
CA LEU A 110 4.68 10.83 -12.90
C LEU A 110 4.09 10.44 -11.54
N VAL A 111 3.39 9.31 -11.49
CA VAL A 111 2.86 8.74 -10.25
C VAL A 111 3.25 7.28 -10.19
N SER A 112 3.94 6.88 -9.11
CA SER A 112 4.38 5.51 -8.90
C SER A 112 4.09 5.01 -7.49
N HIS A 113 3.86 3.70 -7.39
CA HIS A 113 3.52 3.02 -6.15
C HIS A 113 4.12 1.61 -6.09
N VAL A 114 4.74 1.29 -4.95
CA VAL A 114 5.40 0.02 -4.62
C VAL A 114 4.69 -0.55 -3.41
N THR A 115 3.99 -1.67 -3.62
CA THR A 115 3.29 -2.36 -2.53
C THR A 115 4.28 -3.18 -1.72
N TRP A 116 4.30 -2.99 -0.40
CA TRP A 116 4.99 -3.91 0.51
C TRP A 116 3.99 -4.90 1.07
N ASN A 117 4.28 -6.19 0.93
CA ASN A 117 3.41 -7.25 1.42
C ASN A 117 4.22 -8.51 1.67
N THR A 118 3.54 -9.50 2.26
CA THR A 118 3.98 -10.88 2.33
C THR A 118 4.21 -11.46 0.94
N TYR A 119 5.26 -12.26 0.78
CA TYR A 119 5.61 -12.91 -0.48
C TYR A 119 4.57 -13.97 -0.88
N GLN A 120 3.82 -14.54 0.07
CA GLN A 120 2.69 -15.44 -0.23
C GLN A 120 1.54 -14.75 -0.98
N SER A 121 1.47 -13.41 -0.98
CA SER A 121 0.44 -12.64 -1.68
C SER A 121 0.75 -12.35 -3.16
N MET A 122 1.89 -12.83 -3.70
CA MET A 122 2.40 -12.42 -5.02
C MET A 122 1.69 -13.04 -6.25
N LEU A 123 0.55 -13.71 -6.08
CA LEU A 123 -0.38 -13.97 -7.19
C LEU A 123 -1.13 -12.69 -7.55
N ARG A 124 -0.73 -12.04 -8.65
CA ARG A 124 -1.23 -10.72 -9.04
C ARG A 124 -2.13 -10.77 -10.27
N ILE A 125 -3.15 -9.91 -10.27
CA ILE A 125 -4.04 -9.68 -11.41
C ILE A 125 -4.22 -8.17 -11.54
N ILE A 126 -3.82 -7.59 -12.67
CA ILE A 126 -4.18 -6.22 -13.02
C ILE A 126 -5.57 -6.25 -13.64
N LYS A 127 -6.46 -5.39 -13.17
CA LYS A 127 -7.88 -5.43 -13.51
C LYS A 127 -8.30 -4.11 -14.14
N LYS A 128 -9.00 -4.17 -15.27
CA LYS A 128 -9.76 -3.06 -15.84
C LYS A 128 -11.23 -3.37 -15.70
N TYR A 129 -11.96 -2.49 -15.04
CA TYR A 129 -13.40 -2.59 -14.91
C TYR A 129 -14.06 -1.45 -15.68
N THR A 130 -14.95 -1.82 -16.61
CA THR A 130 -15.85 -0.88 -17.29
C THR A 130 -17.24 -1.15 -16.77
N LEU A 131 -17.69 -0.33 -15.83
CA LEU A 131 -18.95 -0.53 -15.11
C LEU A 131 -19.95 0.55 -15.52
N PRO A 132 -21.22 0.20 -15.83
CA PRO A 132 -22.25 1.16 -16.19
C PRO A 132 -22.91 1.78 -14.94
N PHE A 133 -22.14 2.08 -13.90
CA PHE A 133 -22.65 2.57 -12.63
C PHE A 133 -22.99 4.06 -12.71
N ARG A 134 -24.12 4.42 -12.10
CA ARG A 134 -24.64 5.79 -12.04
C ARG A 134 -24.53 6.27 -10.60
N ARG A 135 -24.36 7.58 -10.40
CA ARG A 135 -24.24 8.18 -9.06
C ARG A 135 -25.47 7.96 -8.19
N SER A 136 -26.64 8.18 -8.80
CA SER A 136 -27.93 8.09 -8.15
C SER A 136 -28.84 7.14 -8.92
N PRO A 137 -29.90 6.59 -8.30
CA PRO A 137 -30.83 5.67 -8.96
C PRO A 137 -31.38 6.24 -10.29
N ASN A 138 -31.68 7.53 -10.31
CA ASN A 138 -32.24 8.25 -11.45
C ASN A 138 -31.19 9.01 -12.27
N GLY A 139 -29.90 8.84 -11.95
CA GLY A 139 -28.81 9.52 -12.64
C GLY A 139 -28.72 9.07 -14.10
N LEU A 140 -28.68 10.03 -15.02
CA LEU A 140 -28.48 9.74 -16.45
C LEU A 140 -26.99 9.57 -16.82
N LYS A 141 -26.09 10.07 -15.97
CA LYS A 141 -24.63 10.00 -16.20
C LYS A 141 -24.02 8.82 -15.45
N VAL A 142 -23.27 8.00 -16.19
CA VAL A 142 -22.35 7.02 -15.62
C VAL A 142 -21.23 7.80 -14.92
N ILE A 143 -20.85 7.36 -13.71
CA ILE A 143 -19.74 7.96 -12.97
C ILE A 143 -18.49 7.09 -13.06
N ASN A 144 -17.34 7.77 -13.10
CA ASN A 144 -16.07 7.17 -12.73
C ASN A 144 -16.10 7.06 -11.19
N GLY A 145 -15.91 5.85 -10.65
CA GLY A 145 -16.24 5.51 -9.27
C GLY A 145 -15.65 6.44 -8.19
N GLN A 146 -16.27 6.43 -7.00
CA GLN A 146 -15.81 7.14 -5.82
C GLN A 146 -15.21 6.16 -4.81
N CYS A 147 -14.25 6.61 -3.99
CA CYS A 147 -13.60 5.79 -2.97
C CYS A 147 -14.22 6.01 -1.59
N GLU A 148 -14.51 4.91 -0.89
CA GLU A 148 -14.82 4.86 0.54
C GLU A 148 -13.93 3.79 1.17
N ASN A 149 -13.27 4.10 2.29
CA ASN A 149 -12.25 3.21 2.87
C ASN A 149 -12.32 3.16 4.40
N MET A 150 -12.14 1.97 4.97
CA MET A 150 -12.03 1.76 6.42
C MET A 150 -10.58 1.57 6.88
N TYR A 151 -9.64 1.33 5.96
CA TYR A 151 -8.25 1.07 6.31
C TYR A 151 -7.43 2.36 6.44
N ASN A 152 -6.71 2.50 7.56
CA ASN A 152 -5.93 3.69 7.90
C ASN A 152 -4.76 3.88 6.93
N ASN A 153 -4.84 4.89 6.07
CA ASN A 153 -3.88 5.13 5.00
C ASN A 153 -3.67 6.63 4.78
N GLN A 154 -2.57 6.97 4.12
CA GLN A 154 -2.42 8.24 3.41
C GLN A 154 -2.83 8.04 1.94
N TRP A 155 -3.96 8.61 1.57
CA TRP A 155 -4.47 8.61 0.21
C TRP A 155 -3.96 9.83 -0.55
N MET A 156 -3.52 9.60 -1.79
CA MET A 156 -3.12 10.65 -2.72
C MET A 156 -4.01 10.57 -3.96
N VAL A 157 -4.77 11.62 -4.21
CA VAL A 157 -5.65 11.75 -5.38
C VAL A 157 -5.02 12.75 -6.33
N VAL A 158 -4.61 12.27 -7.51
CA VAL A 158 -4.06 13.09 -8.59
C VAL A 158 -5.13 13.26 -9.67
N ASP A 159 -5.57 14.50 -9.88
CA ASP A 159 -6.52 14.84 -10.94
C ASP A 159 -5.78 15.32 -12.19
N TYR A 160 -5.43 14.38 -13.07
CA TYR A 160 -4.74 14.70 -14.32
C TYR A 160 -5.53 15.64 -15.23
N ASN A 161 -6.86 15.78 -15.09
CA ASN A 161 -7.63 16.74 -15.90
C ASN A 161 -7.21 18.19 -15.63
N LYS A 162 -6.59 18.45 -14.48
CA LYS A 162 -6.10 19.76 -14.08
C LYS A 162 -4.63 19.98 -14.41
N PHE A 163 -3.89 18.91 -14.72
CA PHE A 163 -2.49 19.03 -15.11
C PHE A 163 -2.37 19.42 -16.57
N LYS A 164 -1.48 20.38 -16.84
CA LYS A 164 -1.17 20.83 -18.19
C LYS A 164 0.36 20.89 -18.38
N PRO A 165 0.92 20.08 -19.30
CA PRO A 165 2.35 20.04 -19.53
C PRO A 165 2.95 21.41 -19.85
N GLY A 166 4.02 21.78 -19.17
CA GLY A 166 4.77 23.02 -19.39
C GLY A 166 4.19 24.27 -18.72
N GLU A 167 2.98 24.23 -18.16
CA GLU A 167 2.41 25.37 -17.44
C GLU A 167 3.04 25.53 -16.05
N THR A 168 3.29 26.78 -15.65
CA THR A 168 3.82 27.12 -14.33
C THR A 168 2.74 27.45 -13.30
N ASP A 169 1.53 27.77 -13.77
CA ASP A 169 0.40 28.07 -12.91
C ASP A 169 0.00 26.81 -12.13
N VAL A 170 -0.12 26.95 -10.80
CA VAL A 170 -0.47 25.82 -9.93
C VAL A 170 -1.99 25.61 -10.01
N PRO A 171 -2.47 24.46 -10.51
CA PRO A 171 -3.89 24.21 -10.56
C PRO A 171 -4.39 23.71 -9.20
N SER A 172 -5.37 24.40 -8.61
CA SER A 172 -5.97 23.96 -7.35
C SER A 172 -6.67 22.61 -7.49
N GLY A 173 -6.40 21.71 -6.54
CA GLY A 173 -6.90 20.36 -6.43
C GLY A 173 -6.33 19.41 -7.46
N LEU A 174 -5.13 19.67 -7.98
CA LEU A 174 -4.35 18.69 -8.74
C LEU A 174 -3.92 17.53 -7.84
N LEU A 175 -3.44 17.83 -6.64
CA LEU A 175 -3.06 16.83 -5.64
C LEU A 175 -3.87 17.06 -4.36
N THR A 176 -4.76 16.12 -4.03
CA THR A 176 -5.41 16.07 -2.71
C THR A 176 -4.80 14.94 -1.89
N VAL A 177 -4.40 15.25 -0.66
CA VAL A 177 -3.88 14.26 0.30
C VAL A 177 -4.87 14.12 1.44
N LEU A 178 -5.20 12.88 1.80
CA LEU A 178 -6.10 12.54 2.90
C LEU A 178 -5.44 11.49 3.79
N GLU A 179 -5.54 11.67 5.11
CA GLU A 179 -5.09 10.70 6.10
C GLU A 179 -6.23 10.35 7.04
N GLN A 180 -6.30 9.08 7.43
CA GLN A 180 -7.38 8.53 8.22
C GLN A 180 -6.85 7.72 9.41
N LEU A 181 -7.47 7.93 10.57
CA LEU A 181 -7.43 7.14 11.79
C LEU A 181 -8.87 6.84 12.25
N PRO A 182 -9.09 5.87 13.15
CA PRO A 182 -10.41 5.63 13.72
C PRO A 182 -10.98 6.90 14.37
N GLY A 183 -12.08 7.42 13.84
CA GLY A 183 -12.75 8.62 14.34
C GLY A 183 -12.07 9.96 14.00
N LEU A 184 -11.00 9.96 13.21
CA LEU A 184 -10.26 11.18 12.84
C LEU A 184 -9.81 11.12 11.36
N MET A 185 -10.15 12.15 10.60
CA MET A 185 -9.77 12.28 9.19
C MET A 185 -9.34 13.70 8.89
N THR A 186 -8.18 13.84 8.24
CA THR A 186 -7.63 15.13 7.84
C THR A 186 -7.25 15.08 6.37
N TRP A 187 -7.65 16.09 5.60
CA TRP A 187 -7.34 16.18 4.17
C TRP A 187 -7.00 17.62 3.78
N ALA A 188 -6.19 17.77 2.73
CA ALA A 188 -5.86 19.07 2.17
C ALA A 188 -5.44 18.98 0.69
N ASP A 189 -5.65 20.06 -0.04
CA ASP A 189 -4.99 20.31 -1.31
C ASP A 189 -3.49 20.57 -1.08
N LYS A 190 -2.64 19.83 -1.79
CA LYS A 190 -1.17 19.89 -1.73
C LYS A 190 -0.55 20.23 -3.09
N SER A 191 -1.33 20.80 -4.01
CA SER A 191 -0.87 21.21 -5.33
C SER A 191 0.27 22.24 -5.25
N ASP A 192 0.15 23.24 -4.37
CA ASP A 192 1.21 24.24 -4.14
C ASP A 192 2.51 23.59 -3.67
N LEU A 193 2.43 22.69 -2.70
CA LEU A 193 3.62 22.02 -2.19
C LEU A 193 4.26 21.11 -3.24
N LEU A 194 3.45 20.43 -4.06
CA LEU A 194 3.94 19.62 -5.17
C LEU A 194 4.73 20.45 -6.19
N TYR A 195 4.25 21.65 -6.56
CA TYR A 195 4.97 22.53 -7.49
C TYR A 195 6.23 23.14 -6.85
N GLN A 196 6.17 23.53 -5.57
CA GLN A 196 7.32 24.11 -4.86
C GLN A 196 8.45 23.10 -4.67
N SER A 197 8.13 21.87 -4.26
CA SER A 197 9.12 20.82 -3.99
C SER A 197 9.44 19.95 -5.19
N THR A 198 8.58 19.96 -6.22
CA THR A 198 8.60 19.10 -7.41
C THR A 198 8.32 17.62 -7.16
N TYR A 199 7.94 17.22 -5.93
CA TYR A 199 7.59 15.84 -5.61
C TYR A 199 6.70 15.72 -4.36
N TRP A 200 5.97 14.61 -4.25
CA TRP A 200 5.29 14.20 -3.02
C TRP A 200 5.61 12.73 -2.71
N PRO A 201 6.34 12.44 -1.60
CA PRO A 201 6.64 11.07 -1.20
C PRO A 201 5.62 10.54 -0.17
N SER A 202 5.44 9.22 -0.13
CA SER A 202 4.65 8.53 0.90
C SER A 202 5.34 7.24 1.34
N TYR A 203 5.39 6.98 2.66
CA TYR A 203 6.23 5.93 3.25
C TYR A 203 5.78 5.50 4.67
N ASN A 204 4.47 5.34 4.88
CA ASN A 204 3.87 4.82 6.13
C ASN A 204 4.11 5.67 7.40
N VAL A 205 4.39 6.95 7.26
CA VAL A 205 4.36 7.90 8.39
C VAL A 205 3.40 9.04 8.03
N PRO A 206 2.44 9.39 8.90
CA PRO A 206 1.50 10.47 8.62
C PRO A 206 2.20 11.82 8.43
N TYR A 207 1.75 12.59 7.44
CA TYR A 207 2.19 13.95 7.14
C TYR A 207 1.52 14.97 8.04
N PHE A 208 0.20 14.86 8.25
CA PHE A 208 -0.55 15.84 9.02
C PHE A 208 -0.23 15.69 10.51
N GLY A 209 0.13 16.81 11.17
CA GLY A 209 0.65 16.78 12.53
C GLY A 209 -0.36 16.28 13.58
N ASP A 210 -1.64 16.56 13.38
CA ASP A 210 -2.74 16.03 14.18
C ASP A 210 -2.86 14.50 14.06
N ILE A 211 -2.81 13.96 12.84
CA ILE A 211 -2.82 12.51 12.59
C ILE A 211 -1.55 11.86 13.15
N PHE A 212 -0.37 12.46 12.92
CA PHE A 212 0.89 11.98 13.47
C PHE A 212 0.81 11.87 15.00
N ASN A 213 0.33 12.92 15.68
CA ASN A 213 0.21 12.93 17.13
C ASN A 213 -0.82 11.92 17.65
N ALA A 214 -1.98 11.82 16.99
CA ALA A 214 -3.06 10.92 17.40
C ALA A 214 -2.74 9.43 17.14
N SER A 215 -1.87 9.12 16.18
CA SER A 215 -1.48 7.74 15.83
C SER A 215 -0.50 7.07 16.80
N GLY A 216 -0.06 7.78 17.86
CA GLY A 216 0.93 7.26 18.82
C GLY A 216 2.38 7.30 18.33
N GLN A 217 2.66 7.92 17.18
CA GLN A 217 4.02 8.09 16.66
C GLN A 217 4.96 8.85 17.61
N PRO A 218 4.54 9.89 18.36
CA PRO A 218 5.44 10.57 19.31
C PRO A 218 6.10 9.64 20.34
N ASP A 219 5.37 8.64 20.83
CA ASP A 219 5.91 7.67 21.78
C ASP A 219 6.92 6.72 21.12
N LEU A 220 6.68 6.36 19.86
CA LEU A 220 7.63 5.56 19.06
C LEU A 220 8.88 6.35 18.71
N VAL A 221 8.76 7.65 18.42
CA VAL A 221 9.91 8.55 18.23
C VAL A 221 10.72 8.64 19.51
N LYS A 222 10.07 8.81 20.66
CA LYS A 222 10.77 8.85 21.96
C LYS A 222 11.52 7.54 22.25
N LYS A 223 10.95 6.40 21.85
CA LYS A 223 11.49 5.07 22.14
C LYS A 223 12.56 4.59 21.14
N PHE A 224 12.37 4.88 19.85
CA PHE A 224 13.15 4.29 18.76
C PHE A 224 13.79 5.34 17.83
N GLY A 225 13.51 6.63 18.06
CA GLY A 225 14.13 7.74 17.35
C GLY A 225 13.60 7.98 15.94
N ASP A 226 14.50 8.46 15.08
CA ASP A 226 14.17 9.08 13.79
C ASP A 226 13.51 8.13 12.78
N TRP A 227 13.57 6.81 13.00
CA TRP A 227 12.89 5.81 12.18
C TRP A 227 11.36 6.01 12.14
N PHE A 228 10.78 6.61 13.18
CA PHE A 228 9.33 6.90 13.28
C PHE A 228 8.99 8.38 13.04
N THR A 229 9.96 9.23 12.71
CA THR A 229 9.70 10.65 12.38
C THR A 229 9.37 10.83 10.91
N TYR A 230 8.43 11.72 10.58
CA TYR A 230 8.01 11.91 9.18
C TYR A 230 9.17 12.24 8.23
N SER A 231 10.07 13.15 8.61
CA SER A 231 11.10 13.67 7.70
C SER A 231 12.44 12.93 7.75
N LYS A 232 12.68 12.05 8.73
CA LYS A 232 13.99 11.41 8.93
C LYS A 232 13.97 9.89 8.93
N THR A 233 12.86 9.26 8.54
CA THR A 233 12.91 7.83 8.21
C THR A 233 13.92 7.58 7.09
N PRO A 234 14.52 6.37 7.01
CA PRO A 234 15.36 5.98 5.88
C PRO A 234 14.74 6.28 4.51
N ARG A 235 13.44 5.96 4.34
CA ARG A 235 12.72 6.21 3.09
C ARG A 235 12.55 7.70 2.79
N ALA A 236 12.20 8.51 3.79
CA ALA A 236 12.10 9.96 3.64
C ALA A 236 13.43 10.57 3.18
N GLN A 237 14.53 10.11 3.78
CA GLN A 237 15.88 10.58 3.44
C GLN A 237 16.31 10.10 2.04
N ILE A 238 16.03 8.84 1.66
CA ILE A 238 16.33 8.33 0.32
C ILE A 238 15.53 9.10 -0.74
N PHE A 239 14.22 9.33 -0.52
CA PHE A 239 13.43 10.16 -1.43
C PHE A 239 13.99 11.57 -1.53
N LYS A 240 14.26 12.23 -0.41
CA LYS A 240 14.83 13.58 -0.38
C LYS A 240 16.16 13.67 -1.14
N ARG A 241 17.02 12.65 -1.05
CA ARG A 241 18.30 12.60 -1.75
C ARG A 241 18.14 12.31 -3.25
N ASN A 242 17.25 11.38 -3.62
CA ASN A 242 17.25 10.77 -4.96
C ASN A 242 16.10 11.22 -5.87
N HIS A 243 15.06 11.92 -5.37
CA HIS A 243 13.89 12.24 -6.21
C HIS A 243 14.24 13.10 -7.44
N THR A 244 15.29 13.91 -7.38
CA THR A 244 15.77 14.73 -8.50
C THR A 244 16.40 13.92 -9.63
N LEU A 245 16.83 12.68 -9.36
CA LEU A 245 17.34 11.75 -10.37
C LEU A 245 16.23 11.15 -11.25
N VAL A 246 14.96 11.40 -10.90
CA VAL A 246 13.80 10.96 -11.69
C VAL A 246 13.49 12.02 -12.74
N GLU A 247 13.87 11.71 -13.97
CA GLU A 247 13.74 12.59 -15.15
C GLU A 247 12.84 12.00 -16.24
N ASP A 248 12.39 10.75 -16.06
CA ASP A 248 11.57 9.97 -16.99
C ASP A 248 10.96 8.72 -16.33
N LEU A 249 10.21 7.93 -17.11
CA LEU A 249 9.63 6.66 -16.65
C LEU A 249 10.69 5.64 -16.20
N PRO A 250 11.76 5.33 -16.97
CA PRO A 250 12.83 4.42 -16.53
C PRO A 250 13.49 4.79 -15.20
N SER A 251 13.85 6.07 -15.01
CA SER A 251 14.45 6.55 -13.77
C SER A 251 13.47 6.51 -12.59
N MET A 252 12.18 6.77 -12.81
CA MET A 252 11.13 6.54 -11.81
C MET A 252 11.07 5.06 -11.40
N MET A 253 11.02 4.14 -12.37
CA MET A 253 10.99 2.70 -12.09
C MET A 253 12.21 2.25 -11.28
N ARG A 254 13.40 2.76 -11.62
CA ARG A 254 14.66 2.47 -10.91
C ARG A 254 14.63 2.96 -9.46
N LEU A 255 14.17 4.19 -9.21
CA LEU A 255 14.06 4.72 -7.84
C LEU A 255 13.04 3.93 -7.02
N MET A 256 11.91 3.59 -7.62
CA MET A 256 10.84 2.89 -6.91
C MET A 256 11.20 1.43 -6.62
N ARG A 257 12.07 0.80 -7.41
CA ARG A 257 12.69 -0.51 -7.10
C ARG A 257 13.97 -0.42 -6.27
N TYR A 258 14.37 0.77 -5.83
CA TYR A 258 15.67 0.96 -5.17
C TYR A 258 15.77 0.21 -3.84
N ASN A 259 16.76 -0.68 -3.77
CA ASN A 259 17.25 -1.28 -2.55
C ASN A 259 18.73 -1.66 -2.71
N ASN A 260 19.60 -0.87 -2.08
CA ASN A 260 21.04 -1.11 -2.04
C ASN A 260 21.52 -1.17 -0.58
N PHE A 261 20.74 -1.84 0.27
CA PHE A 261 20.86 -1.70 1.74
C PHE A 261 22.25 -2.05 2.30
N LEU A 262 22.99 -2.92 1.61
CA LEU A 262 24.36 -3.31 1.99
C LEU A 262 25.37 -2.15 1.86
N ASN A 263 25.12 -1.20 0.96
CA ASN A 263 26.06 -0.13 0.62
C ASN A 263 25.51 1.29 0.86
N ASP A 264 24.20 1.47 0.94
CA ASP A 264 23.60 2.79 1.20
C ASP A 264 23.71 3.16 2.68
N PRO A 265 24.40 4.25 3.06
CA PRO A 265 24.49 4.68 4.45
C PRO A 265 23.12 5.02 5.08
N LEU A 266 22.12 5.38 4.27
CA LEU A 266 20.76 5.64 4.75
C LEU A 266 20.01 4.34 5.13
N SER A 267 20.52 3.18 4.72
CA SER A 267 19.95 1.89 5.07
C SER A 267 20.49 1.31 6.39
N LEU A 268 21.46 1.99 7.03
CA LEU A 268 22.03 1.56 8.29
C LEU A 268 21.07 1.80 9.46
N CYS A 269 20.83 0.76 10.24
CA CYS A 269 20.19 0.81 11.55
C CYS A 269 21.27 0.84 12.64
N SER A 270 21.37 1.95 13.38
CA SER A 270 22.39 2.12 14.43
C SER A 270 22.24 1.16 15.60
N SER A 271 21.01 0.73 15.90
CA SER A 271 20.67 -0.20 16.98
C SER A 271 20.53 -1.66 16.52
N CYS A 272 20.97 -1.97 15.29
CA CYS A 272 20.91 -3.32 14.74
C CYS A 272 22.29 -3.95 14.64
N GLU A 273 22.33 -5.29 14.73
CA GLU A 273 23.50 -6.09 14.38
C GLU A 273 23.06 -7.22 13.44
N PRO A 274 23.49 -7.22 12.15
CA PRO A 274 24.34 -6.22 11.50
C PRO A 274 23.61 -4.88 11.25
N LYS A 275 24.39 -3.81 11.03
CA LYS A 275 23.83 -2.45 10.81
C LYS A 275 23.04 -2.32 9.51
N PRO A 276 23.50 -2.79 8.33
CA PRO A 276 22.69 -2.77 7.11
C PRO A 276 21.38 -3.52 7.29
N ASN A 277 20.25 -2.91 6.92
CA ASN A 277 18.95 -3.56 7.03
C ASN A 277 18.13 -3.42 5.74
N GLY A 278 17.67 -4.55 5.20
CA GLY A 278 16.89 -4.64 3.97
C GLY A 278 15.50 -3.98 4.03
N GLU A 279 14.99 -3.65 5.22
CA GLU A 279 13.77 -2.87 5.42
C GLU A 279 13.98 -1.38 5.07
N ASN A 280 15.19 -0.86 5.26
CA ASN A 280 15.51 0.57 5.13
C ASN A 280 15.80 0.96 3.67
N ALA A 281 14.84 0.75 2.78
CA ALA A 281 14.93 1.03 1.35
C ALA A 281 13.57 1.50 0.78
N ILE A 282 13.51 1.92 -0.49
CA ILE A 282 12.22 2.27 -1.13
C ILE A 282 11.40 1.01 -1.43
N SER A 283 12.07 -0.06 -1.86
CA SER A 283 11.49 -1.40 -2.05
C SER A 283 12.16 -2.40 -1.10
N ALA A 284 11.59 -2.61 0.09
CA ALA A 284 12.19 -3.46 1.12
C ALA A 284 12.45 -4.91 0.65
N ARG A 285 13.45 -5.53 1.27
CA ARG A 285 13.87 -6.93 1.13
C ARG A 285 14.18 -7.51 2.51
N SER A 286 13.15 -7.63 3.34
CA SER A 286 13.29 -8.12 4.72
C SER A 286 13.74 -9.59 4.75
N ASP A 287 13.59 -10.33 3.65
CA ASP A 287 14.07 -11.72 3.51
C ASP A 287 15.60 -11.82 3.55
N LEU A 288 16.30 -10.76 3.14
CA LEU A 288 17.75 -10.69 3.09
C LEU A 288 18.40 -10.31 4.42
N ASN A 289 17.61 -9.92 5.42
CA ASN A 289 18.11 -9.73 6.78
C ASN A 289 18.47 -11.08 7.42
N PRO A 290 19.56 -11.19 8.19
CA PRO A 290 19.91 -12.45 8.85
C PRO A 290 18.92 -12.82 9.96
N ALA A 291 18.52 -14.10 10.02
CA ALA A 291 17.58 -14.61 11.02
C ALA A 291 18.06 -14.41 12.46
N ASN A 292 19.37 -14.54 12.68
CA ASN A 292 20.04 -14.42 13.98
C ASN A 292 20.52 -12.99 14.30
N GLY A 293 20.10 -11.99 13.52
CA GLY A 293 20.42 -10.59 13.79
C GLY A 293 19.72 -10.06 15.04
N THR A 294 20.29 -9.02 15.62
CA THR A 294 19.69 -8.26 16.74
C THR A 294 18.99 -7.03 16.16
N TYR A 295 17.70 -6.90 16.45
CA TYR A 295 16.86 -5.83 15.91
C TYR A 295 16.03 -5.17 17.02
N PRO A 296 15.81 -3.84 16.95
CA PRO A 296 15.11 -3.10 18.00
C PRO A 296 13.58 -3.34 18.00
N PHE A 297 13.00 -3.73 16.85
CA PHE A 297 11.57 -4.01 16.70
C PHE A 297 11.28 -4.84 15.45
N GLY A 298 10.08 -5.41 15.41
CA GLY A 298 9.66 -6.46 14.48
C GLY A 298 9.92 -6.21 13.00
N ALA A 299 9.71 -4.98 12.50
CA ALA A 299 9.85 -4.68 11.06
C ALA A 299 11.24 -4.94 10.49
N MET A 300 12.25 -4.81 11.33
CA MET A 300 13.66 -4.96 10.95
C MET A 300 14.13 -6.42 10.92
N HIS A 301 13.32 -7.37 11.42
CA HIS A 301 13.68 -8.78 11.41
C HIS A 301 13.65 -9.40 10.01
N GLN A 302 14.21 -10.61 9.90
CA GLN A 302 14.02 -11.44 8.72
C GLN A 302 12.54 -11.83 8.56
N ARG A 303 11.95 -11.48 7.42
CA ARG A 303 10.53 -11.75 7.12
C ARG A 303 10.35 -12.09 5.65
N GLN A 304 9.35 -12.91 5.33
CA GLN A 304 8.86 -13.11 3.95
C GLN A 304 8.08 -11.87 3.46
N HIS A 305 8.65 -10.68 3.61
CA HIS A 305 7.96 -9.41 3.43
C HIS A 305 8.89 -8.40 2.75
N GLY A 306 8.31 -7.48 2.00
CA GLY A 306 9.04 -6.40 1.35
C GLY A 306 8.27 -5.85 0.16
N GLY A 307 8.93 -5.05 -0.69
CA GLY A 307 8.34 -4.62 -1.96
C GLY A 307 8.04 -5.83 -2.84
N THR A 308 6.80 -5.95 -3.33
CA THR A 308 6.31 -7.11 -4.11
C THR A 308 5.88 -6.74 -5.53
N ASP A 309 5.95 -5.46 -5.88
CA ASP A 309 5.70 -4.95 -7.22
C ASP A 309 6.29 -3.54 -7.38
N MET A 310 6.11 -2.97 -8.58
CA MET A 310 6.10 -1.53 -8.78
C MET A 310 5.13 -1.21 -9.92
N LYS A 311 4.39 -0.12 -9.80
CA LYS A 311 3.51 0.42 -10.84
C LYS A 311 3.87 1.88 -11.08
N VAL A 312 3.89 2.32 -12.33
CA VAL A 312 4.06 3.74 -12.68
C VAL A 312 3.18 4.12 -13.86
N THR A 313 2.56 5.29 -13.75
CA THR A 313 1.83 5.93 -14.85
C THR A 313 2.32 7.38 -15.02
N SER A 314 1.90 8.01 -16.10
CA SER A 314 2.19 9.39 -16.44
C SER A 314 0.92 10.10 -16.90
N TYR A 315 1.00 11.39 -17.20
CA TYR A 315 -0.13 12.14 -17.75
C TYR A 315 -0.67 11.49 -19.03
N GLU A 316 0.20 11.15 -19.99
CA GLU A 316 -0.22 10.50 -21.24
C GLU A 316 -0.78 9.10 -21.02
N PHE A 317 -0.11 8.30 -20.18
CA PHE A 317 -0.55 6.93 -19.92
C PHE A 317 -1.90 6.88 -19.19
N ALA A 318 -2.16 7.82 -18.27
CA ALA A 318 -3.41 7.87 -17.54
C ALA A 318 -4.63 8.08 -18.47
N LYS A 319 -4.49 8.87 -19.54
CA LYS A 319 -5.55 9.09 -20.55
C LYS A 319 -5.95 7.80 -21.26
N GLU A 320 -5.01 6.89 -21.46
CA GLU A 320 -5.19 5.61 -22.16
C GLU A 320 -5.36 4.42 -21.19
N TYR A 321 -5.49 4.66 -19.89
CA TYR A 321 -5.53 3.62 -18.84
C TYR A 321 -4.29 2.72 -18.82
N MET A 322 -3.14 3.26 -19.20
CA MET A 322 -1.86 2.55 -19.29
C MET A 322 -0.99 2.73 -18.04
N MET A 323 -0.11 1.76 -17.81
CA MET A 323 0.94 1.83 -16.79
C MET A 323 2.07 0.86 -17.11
N PHE A 324 3.28 1.14 -16.65
CA PHE A 324 4.26 0.08 -16.45
C PHE A 324 3.97 -0.62 -15.13
N ALA A 325 4.09 -1.94 -15.13
CA ALA A 325 3.99 -2.76 -13.94
C ALA A 325 5.08 -3.84 -13.94
N VAL A 326 5.63 -4.13 -12.78
CA VAL A 326 6.53 -5.26 -12.55
C VAL A 326 6.05 -6.01 -11.32
N ASN A 327 6.08 -7.34 -11.38
CA ASN A 327 5.68 -8.21 -10.27
C ASN A 327 6.92 -8.83 -9.62
N GLY A 328 6.91 -8.94 -8.30
CA GLY A 328 7.95 -9.58 -7.51
C GLY A 328 8.93 -8.59 -6.86
N PRO A 329 9.76 -9.11 -5.92
CA PRO A 329 10.72 -8.29 -5.21
C PRO A 329 11.76 -7.65 -6.12
N THR A 330 12.34 -6.55 -5.63
CA THR A 330 13.45 -5.91 -6.35
C THR A 330 14.64 -6.85 -6.46
N TRP A 331 15.29 -6.83 -7.63
CA TRP A 331 16.51 -7.59 -7.93
C TRP A 331 17.56 -6.72 -8.63
N ASP A 332 17.34 -5.40 -8.65
CA ASP A 332 18.16 -4.45 -9.41
C ASP A 332 19.58 -4.34 -8.85
N GLN A 333 19.73 -4.44 -7.52
CA GLN A 333 21.00 -4.31 -6.79
C GLN A 333 21.18 -5.35 -5.68
N VAL A 334 20.26 -6.32 -5.62
CA VAL A 334 20.17 -7.38 -4.61
C VAL A 334 19.84 -8.69 -5.35
N PRO A 335 20.19 -9.86 -4.80
CA PRO A 335 19.90 -11.12 -5.49
C PRO A 335 18.39 -11.29 -5.72
N PRO A 336 17.97 -11.84 -6.88
CA PRO A 336 16.57 -12.13 -7.11
C PRO A 336 16.03 -13.09 -6.06
N PHE A 337 14.79 -12.88 -5.64
CA PHE A 337 14.15 -13.78 -4.67
C PHE A 337 13.83 -15.11 -5.34
N GLN A 338 14.14 -16.21 -4.66
CA GLN A 338 13.83 -17.57 -5.13
C GLN A 338 13.30 -18.40 -3.97
N TRP A 339 12.12 -19.00 -4.10
CA TRP A 339 11.46 -19.74 -3.03
C TRP A 339 12.33 -20.90 -2.52
N SER A 340 12.79 -21.76 -3.43
CA SER A 340 13.54 -22.98 -3.14
C SER A 340 14.83 -22.77 -2.38
N THR A 341 15.51 -21.63 -2.59
CA THR A 341 16.76 -21.28 -1.91
C THR A 341 16.57 -20.27 -0.77
N SER A 342 15.34 -19.81 -0.52
CA SER A 342 15.06 -18.89 0.57
C SER A 342 14.89 -19.64 1.90
N PRO A 343 15.03 -18.94 3.04
CA PRO A 343 14.63 -19.45 4.36
C PRO A 343 13.14 -19.80 4.48
N PHE A 344 12.34 -19.44 3.48
CA PHE A 344 10.88 -19.59 3.45
C PHE A 344 10.40 -20.66 2.47
N SER A 345 11.30 -21.54 2.00
CA SER A 345 11.00 -22.60 1.04
C SER A 345 9.86 -23.53 1.47
N ASN A 346 9.64 -23.68 2.78
CA ASN A 346 8.57 -24.51 3.36
C ASN A 346 7.19 -23.84 3.38
N LEU A 347 7.08 -22.53 3.06
CA LEU A 347 5.78 -21.84 3.05
C LEU A 347 4.96 -22.24 1.83
N MET A 348 3.64 -22.25 1.94
CA MET A 348 2.76 -22.52 0.80
C MET A 348 2.75 -21.35 -0.19
N HIS A 349 3.07 -21.63 -1.45
CA HIS A 349 3.17 -20.63 -2.53
C HIS A 349 2.66 -21.20 -3.88
N MET A 350 1.48 -21.82 -3.86
CA MET A 350 0.86 -22.43 -5.03
C MET A 350 0.73 -21.43 -6.20
N GLY A 351 1.15 -21.87 -7.39
CA GLY A 351 1.08 -21.07 -8.62
C GLY A 351 2.12 -19.94 -8.70
N HIS A 352 3.01 -19.79 -7.71
CA HIS A 352 4.14 -18.89 -7.83
C HIS A 352 5.23 -19.49 -8.71
N PRO A 353 5.95 -18.68 -9.51
CA PRO A 353 7.26 -19.05 -10.02
C PRO A 353 8.22 -19.25 -8.83
N ASP A 354 9.18 -20.16 -8.99
CA ASP A 354 10.25 -20.35 -7.99
C ASP A 354 11.14 -19.11 -7.92
N LEU A 355 11.70 -18.69 -9.06
CA LEU A 355 12.55 -17.50 -9.20
C LEU A 355 11.74 -16.27 -9.64
N TRP A 356 11.90 -15.17 -8.91
CA TRP A 356 11.26 -13.88 -9.16
C TRP A 356 12.25 -12.91 -9.79
N LYS A 357 12.33 -12.95 -11.12
CA LYS A 357 13.20 -12.08 -11.92
C LYS A 357 12.46 -11.57 -13.17
N PHE A 358 11.34 -10.92 -12.94
CA PHE A 358 10.52 -10.33 -14.00
C PHE A 358 10.98 -8.91 -14.33
N ASP A 359 10.98 -8.58 -15.61
CA ASP A 359 11.14 -7.22 -16.11
C ASP A 359 9.81 -6.46 -16.07
N PRO A 360 9.85 -5.11 -15.99
CA PRO A 360 8.64 -4.29 -16.15
C PRO A 360 7.98 -4.50 -17.51
N ILE A 361 6.66 -4.60 -17.53
CA ILE A 361 5.85 -4.70 -18.73
C ILE A 361 4.91 -3.49 -18.86
N LEU A 362 4.70 -3.05 -20.09
CA LEU A 362 3.70 -2.03 -20.39
C LEU A 362 2.32 -2.67 -20.45
N ILE A 363 1.44 -2.25 -19.55
CA ILE A 363 0.03 -2.64 -19.53
C ILE A 363 -0.73 -1.71 -20.45
N ARG A 364 -1.30 -2.31 -21.51
CA ARG A 364 -2.20 -1.68 -22.46
C ARG A 364 -3.44 -2.54 -22.61
N TRP A 365 -4.59 -1.91 -22.69
CA TRP A 365 -5.87 -2.58 -22.85
C TRP A 365 -6.26 -2.51 -24.32
N LYS A 366 -6.33 -3.67 -24.98
CA LYS A 366 -6.88 -3.76 -26.34
C LYS A 366 -8.39 -3.61 -26.32
#